data_AF-A0A1G5ASE0-F1
#
_entry.id   AF-A0A1G5ASE0-F1
#
_cell.length_a   1.000
_cell.length_b   1.000
_cell.length_c   1.000
_cell.angle_alpha   90.00
_cell.angle_beta   90.00
_cell.angle_gamma   90.00
#
_symmetry.space_group_name_H-M   'P 1'
#
loop_
_entity.id
_entity.type
_entity.pdbx_description
1 polymer ?
#
loop_
_entity_poly.entity_id
_entity_poly.type
_entity_poly.pdbx_seq_one_letter_code
_entity_poly.pdbx_strand_id
1 'polypeptide(L)'
;MAYNVEAEEYQSLDEEEFEHEEDDGAIRVSRKGTLSKFVRTKTSSRVTNGAKDMLMAQLEQITIMLVKRAEEVCASQGRSTIYDSDLQTAYEELMQPHEFIDKIILELDNQKEQLKIVAQSSLVRHMEV
;
A
#
# COMPACT_ATOMS: atom_id res chain seq x y z
N MET A 1 -46.81 -15.81 26.51
CA MET A 1 -45.67 -16.75 26.41
C MET A 1 -44.47 -15.96 25.99
N ALA A 2 -43.39 -16.09 26.76
CA ALA A 2 -42.23 -15.21 26.76
C ALA A 2 -41.34 -15.41 25.53
N TYR A 3 -40.84 -14.29 24.98
CA TYR A 3 -39.58 -14.28 24.25
C TYR A 3 -38.54 -13.69 25.20
N ASN A 4 -37.73 -14.57 25.80
CA ASN A 4 -36.49 -14.17 26.45
C ASN A 4 -35.50 -13.82 25.35
N VAL A 5 -35.23 -12.54 25.16
CA VAL A 5 -34.06 -12.08 24.43
C VAL A 5 -33.05 -11.71 25.51
N GLU A 6 -32.04 -12.56 25.66
CA GLU A 6 -30.90 -12.32 26.54
C GLU A 6 -30.23 -11.01 26.13
N ALA A 7 -30.23 -10.06 27.05
CA ALA A 7 -29.47 -8.83 26.93
C ALA A 7 -28.00 -9.18 27.21
N GLU A 8 -27.24 -9.50 26.16
CA GLU A 8 -25.79 -9.59 26.28
C GLU A 8 -25.22 -8.19 26.52
N GLU A 9 -24.73 -7.99 27.74
CA GLU A 9 -23.92 -6.87 28.18
C GLU A 9 -22.67 -6.73 27.29
N TYR A 10 -22.64 -5.72 26.42
CA TYR A 10 -21.38 -5.23 25.87
C TYR A 10 -20.80 -4.17 26.80
N GLN A 11 -20.18 -4.64 27.89
CA GLN A 11 -19.20 -3.86 28.64
C GLN A 11 -17.80 -4.15 28.10
N SER A 12 -17.26 -3.21 27.34
CA SER A 12 -15.85 -2.81 27.46
C SER A 12 -15.71 -1.37 26.97
N LEU A 13 -15.92 -0.43 27.90
CA LEU A 13 -15.41 0.93 27.75
C LEU A 13 -13.95 0.87 28.21
N ASP A 14 -13.06 0.50 27.30
CA ASP A 14 -11.63 0.73 27.53
C ASP A 14 -11.41 2.24 27.44
N GLU A 15 -11.09 2.84 28.59
CA GLU A 15 -10.67 4.22 28.73
C GLU A 15 -9.42 4.45 27.88
N GLU A 16 -9.60 5.03 26.68
CA GLU A 16 -8.47 5.51 25.88
C GLU A 16 -7.88 6.75 26.56
N GLU A 17 -6.78 6.55 27.29
CA GLU A 17 -5.86 7.61 27.73
C GLU A 17 -5.47 8.49 26.52
N PHE A 18 -6.01 9.70 26.48
CA PHE A 18 -5.64 10.68 25.46
C PHE A 18 -4.35 11.38 25.89
N GLU A 19 -3.21 10.87 25.42
CA GLU A 19 -1.99 11.67 25.39
C GLU A 19 -2.21 12.88 24.46
N HIS A 20 -2.08 14.07 25.03
CA HIS A 20 -2.07 15.33 24.31
C HIS A 20 -0.68 15.56 23.72
N GLU A 21 -0.53 15.36 22.41
CA GLU A 21 0.57 15.94 21.64
C GLU A 21 0.04 17.21 20.96
N GLU A 22 0.49 18.38 21.45
CA GLU A 22 0.39 19.65 20.74
C GLU A 22 1.37 19.58 19.56
N ASP A 23 0.86 19.37 18.34
CA ASP A 23 1.70 19.44 17.13
C ASP A 23 0.89 19.99 15.95
N ASP A 24 1.24 21.21 15.54
CA ASP A 24 1.08 21.87 14.24
C ASP A 24 -0.13 21.51 13.33
N GLY A 25 -1.34 21.39 13.89
CA GLY A 25 -2.62 21.34 13.13
C GLY A 25 -2.83 20.15 12.19
N ALA A 26 -1.79 19.35 11.93
CA ALA A 26 -1.81 18.16 11.07
C ALA A 26 -1.93 16.92 11.95
N ILE A 27 -3.05 16.20 11.83
CA ILE A 27 -3.28 14.95 12.56
C ILE A 27 -2.27 13.91 12.06
N ARG A 28 -1.22 13.62 12.86
CA ARG A 28 -0.24 12.57 12.59
C ARG A 28 -0.82 11.20 12.94
N VAL A 29 -1.10 10.39 11.94
CA VAL A 29 -1.73 9.08 12.15
C VAL A 29 -0.67 8.03 12.48
N SER A 30 -0.23 8.01 13.74
CA SER A 30 0.71 7.01 14.26
C SER A 30 0.06 6.00 15.23
N ARG A 31 -1.15 6.31 15.73
CA ARG A 31 -1.87 5.52 16.73
C ARG A 31 -3.35 5.36 16.37
N LYS A 32 -3.99 4.27 16.81
CA LYS A 32 -5.40 3.93 16.52
C LYS A 32 -6.40 5.00 16.98
N GLY A 33 -6.14 5.66 18.11
CA GLY A 33 -6.93 6.79 18.60
C GLY A 33 -6.84 8.00 17.66
N THR A 34 -5.64 8.31 17.17
CA THR A 34 -5.40 9.41 16.22
C THR A 34 -5.99 9.12 14.85
N LEU A 35 -5.90 7.87 14.37
CA LEU A 35 -6.62 7.40 13.19
C LEU A 35 -8.14 7.57 13.37
N SER A 36 -8.68 7.21 14.53
CA SER A 36 -10.11 7.34 14.83
C SER A 36 -10.57 8.80 14.75
N LYS A 37 -9.78 9.74 15.28
CA LYS A 37 -10.03 11.18 15.14
C LYS A 37 -9.97 11.61 13.68
N PHE A 38 -8.91 11.24 12.97
CA PHE A 38 -8.73 11.55 11.55
C PHE A 38 -9.92 11.07 10.70
N VAL A 39 -10.30 9.80 10.83
CA VAL A 39 -11.39 9.20 10.06
C VAL A 39 -12.72 9.90 10.34
N ARG A 40 -13.02 10.28 11.58
CA ARG A 40 -14.22 11.07 11.92
C ARG A 40 -14.25 12.45 11.27
N THR A 41 -13.11 13.04 10.91
CA THR A 41 -13.08 14.29 10.13
C THR A 41 -13.42 14.07 8.65
N LYS A 42 -13.37 12.82 8.16
CA LYS A 42 -13.57 12.45 6.76
C LYS A 42 -14.90 11.72 6.51
N THR A 43 -15.54 11.21 7.55
CA THR A 43 -16.85 10.56 7.45
C THR A 43 -17.70 10.79 8.70
N SER A 44 -19.02 10.92 8.50
CA SER A 44 -20.01 10.99 9.59
C SER A 44 -20.41 9.60 10.12
N SER A 45 -20.01 8.53 9.43
CA SER A 45 -20.36 7.15 9.80
C SER A 45 -19.55 6.63 10.98
N ARG A 46 -20.15 5.71 11.75
CA ARG A 46 -19.40 4.93 12.73
C ARG A 46 -18.51 3.93 12.01
N VAL A 47 -17.23 3.90 12.38
CA VAL A 47 -16.25 2.94 11.87
C VAL A 47 -15.92 1.95 12.98
N THR A 48 -16.08 0.67 12.70
CA THR A 48 -15.83 -0.42 13.66
C THR A 48 -14.34 -0.54 13.96
N ASN A 49 -14.00 -1.15 15.10
CA ASN A 49 -12.60 -1.31 15.50
C ASN A 49 -11.80 -2.15 14.50
N GLY A 50 -12.38 -3.25 13.97
CA GLY A 50 -11.72 -4.05 12.93
C GLY A 50 -11.47 -3.29 11.62
N ALA A 51 -12.39 -2.39 11.22
CA ALA A 51 -12.16 -1.55 10.05
C ALA A 51 -11.02 -0.54 10.28
N LYS A 52 -10.88 0.00 11.50
CA LYS A 52 -9.75 0.87 11.86
C LYS A 52 -8.42 0.11 11.85
N ASP A 53 -8.41 -1.14 12.30
CA ASP A 53 -7.21 -1.99 12.26
C ASP A 53 -6.78 -2.25 10.81
N MET A 54 -7.74 -2.51 9.92
CA MET A 54 -7.48 -2.62 8.48
C MET A 54 -6.92 -1.32 7.89
N LEU A 55 -7.44 -0.16 8.28
CA LEU A 55 -6.92 1.14 7.84
C LEU A 55 -5.49 1.40 8.33
N MET A 56 -5.16 1.03 9.57
CA MET A 56 -3.77 1.09 10.07
C MET A 56 -2.83 0.20 9.26
N ALA A 57 -3.23 -1.05 9.01
CA ALA A 57 -2.45 -1.97 8.19
C ALA A 57 -2.25 -1.46 6.75
N GLN A 58 -3.26 -0.79 6.18
CA GLN A 58 -3.14 -0.17 4.86
C GLN A 58 -2.19 1.04 4.88
N LEU A 59 -2.20 1.86 5.93
CA LEU A 59 -1.23 2.95 6.07
C LEU A 59 0.20 2.41 6.10
N GLU A 60 0.45 1.36 6.89
CA GLU A 60 1.76 0.68 6.94
C GLU A 60 2.18 0.15 5.57
N GLN A 61 1.26 -0.55 4.87
CA GLN A 61 1.54 -1.10 3.55
C GLN A 61 1.89 -0.01 2.52
N ILE A 62 1.13 1.10 2.50
CA ILE A 62 1.38 2.23 1.61
C ILE A 62 2.74 2.88 1.93
N THR A 63 3.06 3.06 3.22
CA THR A 63 4.36 3.60 3.63
C THR A 63 5.51 2.70 3.17
N ILE A 64 5.39 1.37 3.33
CA ILE A 64 6.39 0.41 2.87
C ILE A 64 6.58 0.51 1.35
N MET A 65 5.49 0.52 0.58
CA MET A 65 5.55 0.63 -0.89
C MET A 65 6.24 1.92 -1.32
N LEU A 66 5.87 3.05 -0.70
CA LEU A 66 6.42 4.36 -1.04
C LEU A 66 7.93 4.43 -0.74
N VAL A 67 8.36 3.93 0.43
CA VAL A 67 9.77 3.89 0.80
C VAL A 67 10.57 2.98 -0.12
N LYS A 68 10.07 1.78 -0.42
CA LYS A 68 10.74 0.84 -1.33
C LYS A 68 10.94 1.44 -2.72
N ARG A 69 9.92 2.12 -3.24
CA ARG A 69 10.05 2.76 -4.54
C ARG A 69 11.01 3.96 -4.50
N ALA A 70 10.98 4.76 -3.43
CA ALA A 70 11.92 5.84 -3.25
C ALA A 70 13.38 5.35 -3.09
N GLU A 71 13.60 4.19 -2.46
CA GLU A 71 14.91 3.50 -2.42
C GLU A 71 15.41 3.18 -3.84
N GLU A 72 14.54 2.64 -4.72
CA GLU A 72 14.90 2.33 -6.10
C GLU A 72 15.24 3.60 -6.91
N VAL A 73 14.44 4.66 -6.76
CA VAL A 73 14.70 5.96 -7.42
C VAL A 73 16.04 6.55 -6.92
N CYS A 74 16.28 6.54 -5.61
CA CYS A 74 17.53 7.01 -5.01
C CYS A 74 18.74 6.20 -5.52
N ALA A 75 18.63 4.87 -5.56
CA ALA A 75 19.66 3.97 -6.06
C ALA A 75 19.95 4.19 -7.56
N SER A 76 18.91 4.44 -8.38
CA SER A 76 19.07 4.75 -9.80
C SER A 76 19.88 6.02 -10.07
N GLN A 77 19.93 6.93 -9.09
CA GLN A 77 20.72 8.16 -9.12
C GLN A 77 22.08 8.02 -8.43
N GLY A 78 22.47 6.80 -8.01
CA GLY A 78 23.76 6.53 -7.35
C GLY A 78 23.86 7.10 -5.93
N ARG A 79 22.73 7.37 -5.27
CA ARG A 79 22.68 7.91 -3.92
C ARG A 79 22.25 6.83 -2.91
N SER A 80 22.61 7.04 -1.64
CA SER A 80 22.23 6.16 -0.51
C SER A 80 21.28 6.82 0.49
N THR A 81 21.05 8.13 0.36
CA THR A 81 20.13 8.90 1.20
C THR A 81 18.93 9.30 0.36
N ILE A 82 17.73 8.91 0.81
CA ILE A 82 16.46 9.27 0.19
C ILE A 82 16.16 10.73 0.53
N TYR A 83 15.92 11.55 -0.50
CA TYR A 83 15.47 12.93 -0.34
C TYR A 83 13.98 13.05 -0.69
N ASP A 84 13.38 14.18 -0.33
CA ASP A 84 11.96 14.47 -0.60
C ASP A 84 11.60 14.32 -2.08
N SER A 85 12.52 14.67 -2.99
CA SER A 85 12.33 14.49 -4.43
C SER A 85 12.14 13.02 -4.83
N ASP A 86 12.79 12.08 -4.14
CA ASP A 86 12.67 10.65 -4.42
C ASP A 86 11.31 10.12 -3.98
N LEU A 87 10.83 10.58 -2.82
CA LEU A 87 9.49 10.27 -2.33
C LEU A 87 8.40 10.84 -3.23
N GLN A 88 8.60 12.07 -3.74
CA GLN A 88 7.65 12.68 -4.66
C GLN A 88 7.58 11.91 -5.98
N THR A 89 8.73 11.57 -6.58
CA THR A 89 8.75 10.74 -7.80
C THR A 89 8.12 9.37 -7.54
N ALA A 90 8.45 8.72 -6.43
CA ALA A 90 7.86 7.44 -6.06
C ALA A 90 6.33 7.53 -5.92
N TYR A 91 5.82 8.61 -5.32
CA TYR A 91 4.39 8.85 -5.20
C TYR A 91 3.72 9.02 -6.56
N GLU A 92 4.28 9.84 -7.44
CA GLU A 92 3.76 10.07 -8.79
C GLU A 92 3.68 8.78 -9.60
N GLU A 93 4.73 7.96 -9.56
CA GLU A 93 4.77 6.67 -10.26
C GLU A 93 3.74 5.66 -9.68
N LEU A 94 3.58 5.60 -8.36
CA LEU A 94 2.60 4.72 -7.71
C LEU A 94 1.14 5.13 -8.00
N MET A 95 0.90 6.41 -8.29
CA MET A 95 -0.41 6.93 -8.70
C MET A 95 -0.74 6.64 -10.17
N GLN A 96 0.20 6.08 -10.94
CA GLN A 96 0.03 5.74 -12.35
C GLN A 96 0.13 4.22 -12.58
N PRO A 97 -0.76 3.41 -11.97
CA PRO A 97 -0.68 1.95 -12.09
C PRO A 97 -0.88 1.45 -13.54
N HIS A 98 -1.55 2.23 -14.38
CA HIS A 98 -1.73 1.91 -15.80
C HIS A 98 -0.41 1.92 -16.57
N GLU A 99 0.47 2.89 -16.31
CA GLU A 99 1.79 2.93 -16.95
C GLU A 99 2.66 1.74 -16.54
N PHE A 100 2.54 1.30 -15.29
CA PHE A 100 3.22 0.11 -14.81
C PHE A 100 2.71 -1.17 -15.51
N ILE A 101 1.38 -1.30 -15.67
CA ILE A 101 0.77 -2.41 -16.39
C ILE A 101 1.25 -2.44 -17.84
N ASP A 102 1.29 -1.29 -18.51
CA ASP A 102 1.75 -1.20 -19.90
C ASP A 102 3.22 -1.62 -20.06
N LYS A 103 4.10 -1.23 -19.12
CA LYS A 103 5.50 -1.69 -19.08
C LYS A 103 5.61 -3.20 -18.95
N ILE A 104 4.79 -3.82 -18.09
CA ILE A 104 4.77 -5.29 -17.94
C ILE A 104 4.29 -5.97 -19.22
N ILE A 105 3.25 -5.45 -19.87
CA ILE A 105 2.72 -6.01 -21.12
C ILE A 105 3.83 -5.99 -22.19
N LEU A 106 4.53 -4.87 -22.35
CA LEU A 106 5.64 -4.73 -23.30
C LEU A 106 6.78 -5.72 -23.01
N GLU A 107 7.14 -5.90 -21.74
CA GLU A 107 8.18 -6.84 -21.34
C GLU A 107 7.77 -8.29 -21.64
N LEU A 108 6.52 -8.66 -21.35
CA LEU A 108 5.98 -9.98 -21.67
C LEU A 108 5.94 -10.24 -23.18
N ASP A 109 5.58 -9.24 -23.98
CA ASP A 109 5.58 -9.34 -25.44
C ASP A 109 7.01 -9.51 -25.99
N ASN A 110 7.98 -8.78 -25.43
CA ASN A 110 9.40 -8.95 -25.77
C ASN A 110 9.90 -10.36 -25.42
N GLN A 111 9.62 -10.84 -24.21
CA GLN A 111 9.98 -12.19 -23.77
C GLN A 111 9.36 -13.27 -24.66
N LYS A 112 8.09 -13.10 -25.05
CA LYS A 112 7.40 -13.98 -25.98
C LYS A 112 8.08 -14.02 -27.34
N GLU A 113 8.52 -12.89 -27.87
CA GLU A 113 9.22 -12.84 -29.15
C GLU A 113 10.60 -13.49 -29.07
N GLN A 114 11.36 -13.24 -28.00
CA GLN A 114 12.63 -13.93 -27.76
C GLN A 114 12.46 -15.44 -27.67
N LEU A 115 11.42 -15.92 -26.97
CA LEU A 115 11.08 -17.34 -26.88
C LEU A 115 10.79 -17.96 -28.27
N LYS A 116 10.09 -17.25 -29.17
CA LYS A 116 9.88 -17.73 -30.54
C LYS A 116 11.19 -17.87 -31.32
N ILE A 117 12.08 -16.88 -31.21
CA ILE A 117 13.39 -16.89 -31.88
C ILE A 117 14.24 -18.07 -31.37
N VAL A 118 14.25 -18.30 -30.05
CA VAL A 118 14.94 -19.44 -29.44
C VAL A 118 14.33 -20.78 -29.88
N ALA A 119 13.01 -20.88 -29.96
CA ALA A 119 12.33 -22.09 -30.43
C ALA A 119 12.66 -22.39 -31.91
N GLN A 120 12.65 -21.38 -32.77
CA GLN A 120 12.99 -21.51 -34.19
C GLN A 120 14.46 -21.90 -34.39
N SER A 121 15.38 -21.26 -33.68
CA SER A 121 16.82 -21.59 -33.75
C SER A 121 17.11 -23.00 -33.19
N SER A 122 16.38 -23.45 -32.17
CA SER A 122 16.51 -24.81 -31.62
C SER A 122 15.97 -25.88 -32.57
N LEU A 123 14.87 -25.59 -33.29
CA LEU A 123 14.32 -26.48 -34.33
C LEU A 123 15.29 -26.65 -35.51
N VAL A 124 15.89 -25.56 -35.99
CA VAL A 124 16.90 -25.61 -37.07
C VAL A 124 18.09 -26.49 -36.66
N ARG A 125 18.55 -26.37 -35.42
CA ARG A 125 19.67 -27.18 -34.89
C ARG A 125 19.37 -28.68 -34.80
N HIS A 126 18.11 -29.08 -34.68
CA HIS A 126 17.69 -30.48 -34.68
C HIS A 126 17.41 -31.04 -36.08
N MET A 127 17.28 -30.20 -37.10
CA MET A 127 17.10 -30.60 -38.50
C MET A 127 18.41 -30.71 -39.29
N GLU A 128 19.54 -30.25 -38.74
CA GLU A 128 20.89 -30.37 -39.33
C GLU A 128 21.62 -31.69 -38.96
N VAL A 129 20.92 -32.64 -38.32
CA VAL A 129 21.45 -33.98 -37.95
C VAL A 129 20.83 -35.07 -38.81
#